data_AF-A0A2H0RCH1-F1
#
_entry.id   AF-A0A2H0RCH1-F1
#
_cell.length_a   1.000
_cell.length_b   1.000
_cell.length_c   1.000
_cell.angle_alpha   90.00
_cell.angle_beta   90.00
_cell.angle_gamma   90.00
#
_symmetry.space_group_name_H-M   'P 1'
#
loop_
_entity.id
_entity.type
_entity.pdbx_description
1 polymer ?
#
loop_
_entity_poly.entity_id
_entity_poly.type
_entity_poly.pdbx_seq_one_letter_code
_entity_poly.pdbx_strand_id
1 'polypeptide(L)'
;MIKINKKATLEQLEIVKIEFRLTQNQMDKYDNISAKIKTWAVTLWGASIGWALQTKNKEILLVGLFVSIAFWIIDAVNKNFRTNYKIRRGQISDALQSYFKTGEWPKNFTCPELPPIRDLEMIGTVFKPHLFLFYVSLFIIGVLMYLAI
;
A
#
# COMPACT_ATOMS: atom_id res chain seq x y z
N MET A 1 40.09 -24.81 11.88
CA MET A 1 38.91 -24.57 12.75
C MET A 1 38.68 -23.06 12.81
N ILE A 2 37.82 -22.52 11.95
CA ILE A 2 37.54 -21.08 11.89
C ILE A 2 36.67 -20.75 13.10
N LYS A 3 37.21 -19.99 14.07
CA LYS A 3 36.40 -19.41 15.16
C LYS A 3 35.46 -18.39 14.52
N ILE A 4 34.28 -18.83 14.09
CA ILE A 4 33.20 -17.93 13.72
C ILE A 4 32.96 -17.04 14.94
N ASN A 5 33.14 -15.73 14.78
CA ASN A 5 32.97 -14.74 15.83
C ASN A 5 31.48 -14.68 16.22
N LYS A 6 31.08 -15.58 17.12
CA LYS A 6 29.69 -15.83 17.54
C LYS A 6 28.98 -14.56 18.02
N LYS A 7 29.72 -13.55 18.49
CA LYS A 7 29.20 -12.25 18.93
C LYS A 7 28.76 -11.37 17.74
N ALA A 8 29.59 -11.26 16.70
CA ALA A 8 29.27 -10.49 15.50
C ALA A 8 28.04 -11.05 14.77
N THR A 9 27.84 -12.37 14.79
CA THR A 9 26.68 -13.03 14.17
C THR A 9 25.38 -12.75 14.93
N LEU A 10 25.43 -12.62 16.26
CA LEU A 10 24.26 -12.27 17.08
C LEU A 10 23.82 -10.81 16.86
N GLU A 11 24.78 -9.89 16.81
CA GLU A 11 24.50 -8.47 16.51
C GLU A 11 23.88 -8.30 15.11
N GLN A 12 24.39 -9.02 14.11
CA GLN A 12 23.79 -9.04 12.77
C GLN A 12 22.35 -9.56 12.79
N LEU A 13 22.09 -10.67 13.50
CA LEU A 13 20.75 -11.21 13.61
C LEU A 13 19.78 -10.24 14.30
N GLU A 14 20.25 -9.52 15.31
CA GLU A 14 19.45 -8.50 16.00
C GLU A 14 19.11 -7.33 15.08
N ILE A 15 20.07 -6.82 14.31
CA ILE A 15 19.86 -5.76 13.32
C ILE A 15 18.81 -6.20 12.28
N VAL A 16 18.94 -7.41 11.75
CA VAL A 16 18.00 -7.96 10.74
C VAL A 16 16.60 -8.14 11.34
N LYS A 17 16.50 -8.59 12.59
CA LYS A 17 15.21 -8.69 13.31
C LYS A 17 14.56 -7.32 13.47
N ILE A 18 15.34 -6.30 13.83
CA ILE A 18 14.86 -4.92 13.94
C ILE A 18 14.36 -4.43 12.58
N GLU A 19 15.13 -4.65 11.52
CA GLU A 19 14.76 -4.26 10.16
C GLU A 19 13.47 -4.95 9.70
N PHE A 20 13.33 -6.26 9.94
CA PHE A 20 12.11 -7.01 9.64
C PHE A 20 10.89 -6.41 10.35
N ARG A 21 11.04 -6.07 11.64
CA ARG A 21 9.97 -5.42 12.41
C ARG A 21 9.63 -4.03 11.86
N LEU A 22 10.64 -3.23 11.52
CA LEU A 22 10.42 -1.89 10.96
C LEU A 22 9.70 -1.94 9.61
N THR A 23 10.13 -2.83 8.71
CA THR A 23 9.48 -3.01 7.39
C THR A 23 8.04 -3.51 7.54
N GLN A 24 7.77 -4.44 8.45
CA GLN A 24 6.41 -4.87 8.79
C GLN A 24 5.56 -3.72 9.31
N ASN A 25 6.06 -2.95 10.28
CA ASN A 25 5.34 -1.80 10.83
C ASN A 25 5.00 -0.74 9.77
N GLN A 26 5.90 -0.51 8.80
CA GLN A 26 5.62 0.40 7.68
C GLN A 26 4.52 -0.15 6.77
N MET A 27 4.53 -1.45 6.47
CA MET A 27 3.44 -2.07 5.71
C MET A 27 2.09 -1.92 6.42
N ASP A 28 2.03 -2.17 7.72
CA ASP A 28 0.81 -2.03 8.53
C ASP A 28 0.31 -0.59 8.56
N LYS A 29 1.23 0.38 8.61
CA LYS A 29 0.91 1.81 8.48
C LYS A 29 0.24 2.12 7.13
N TYR A 30 0.78 1.62 6.02
CA TYR A 30 0.19 1.85 4.69
C TYR A 30 -1.16 1.14 4.51
N ASP A 31 -1.35 -0.04 5.11
CA ASP A 31 -2.64 -0.73 5.11
C ASP A 31 -3.70 0.08 5.91
N ASN A 32 -3.32 0.62 7.07
CA ASN A 32 -4.17 1.53 7.84
C ASN A 32 -4.50 2.83 7.06
N ILE A 33 -3.54 3.38 6.31
CA ILE A 33 -3.79 4.55 5.46
C ILE A 33 -4.75 4.19 4.33
N SER A 34 -4.59 3.04 3.66
CA SER A 34 -5.51 2.59 2.59
C SER A 34 -6.95 2.45 3.11
N ALA A 35 -7.13 1.86 4.30
CA ALA A 35 -8.45 1.76 4.93
C ALA A 35 -9.07 3.15 5.15
N LYS A 36 -8.30 4.10 5.70
CA LYS A 36 -8.76 5.49 5.91
C LYS A 36 -9.11 6.18 4.59
N ILE A 37 -8.28 6.06 3.56
CA ILE A 37 -8.53 6.63 2.22
C ILE A 37 -9.90 6.14 1.71
N LYS A 38 -10.18 4.85 1.79
CA LYS A 38 -11.47 4.27 1.35
C LYS A 38 -12.65 4.75 2.17
N THR A 39 -12.50 4.86 3.49
CA THR A 39 -13.55 5.43 4.36
C THR A 39 -13.88 6.86 3.94
N TRP A 40 -12.87 7.72 3.80
CA TRP A 40 -13.07 9.11 3.38
C TRP A 40 -13.66 9.23 1.97
N ALA A 41 -13.23 8.36 1.04
CA ALA A 41 -13.78 8.29 -0.31
C ALA A 41 -15.30 8.05 -0.27
N VAL A 42 -15.76 7.04 0.48
CA VAL A 42 -17.19 6.72 0.61
C VAL A 42 -17.96 7.82 1.33
N THR A 43 -17.39 8.40 2.39
CA THR A 43 -18.03 9.49 3.13
C THR A 43 -18.27 10.71 2.24
N LEU A 44 -17.24 11.16 1.52
CA LEU A 44 -17.35 12.34 0.65
C LEU A 44 -18.23 12.06 -0.57
N TRP A 45 -18.08 10.90 -1.20
CA TRP A 45 -18.92 10.48 -2.31
C TRP A 45 -20.40 10.38 -1.92
N GLY A 46 -20.69 9.76 -0.77
CA GLY A 46 -22.05 9.65 -0.24
C GLY A 46 -22.65 11.00 0.13
N ALA A 47 -21.84 11.90 0.70
CA ALA A 47 -22.25 13.28 0.96
C ALA A 47 -22.61 14.03 -0.33
N SER A 48 -21.83 13.86 -1.40
CA SER A 48 -22.15 14.44 -2.72
C SER A 48 -23.48 13.93 -3.27
N ILE A 49 -23.77 12.63 -3.13
CA ILE A 49 -25.06 12.05 -3.53
C ILE A 49 -26.21 12.65 -2.72
N GLY A 50 -26.09 12.66 -1.40
CA GLY A 50 -27.12 13.21 -0.51
C GLY A 50 -27.42 14.68 -0.84
N TRP A 51 -26.37 15.46 -1.11
CA TRP A 51 -26.50 16.87 -1.45
C TRP A 51 -27.15 17.09 -2.83
N ALA A 52 -26.78 16.28 -3.83
CA ALA A 52 -27.41 16.31 -5.16
C ALA A 52 -28.92 16.02 -5.09
N LEU A 53 -29.32 15.02 -4.30
CA LEU A 53 -30.73 14.65 -4.10
C LEU A 53 -31.51 15.76 -3.38
N GLN A 54 -30.92 16.38 -2.36
CA GLN A 54 -31.58 17.45 -1.59
C GLN A 54 -31.81 18.71 -2.42
N THR A 55 -30.84 19.08 -3.26
CA THR A 55 -30.90 20.30 -4.09
C THR A 55 -31.51 20.07 -5.46
N LYS A 56 -31.75 18.81 -5.85
CA LYS A 56 -32.14 18.40 -7.22
C LYS A 56 -31.17 18.92 -8.30
N ASN A 57 -29.92 19.11 -7.93
CA ASN A 57 -28.86 19.57 -8.82
C ASN A 57 -27.96 18.38 -9.15
N LYS A 58 -28.08 17.86 -10.37
CA LYS A 58 -27.34 16.69 -10.82
C LYS A 58 -25.85 16.98 -11.04
N GLU A 59 -25.49 18.24 -11.26
CA GLU A 59 -24.10 18.67 -11.44
C GLU A 59 -23.25 18.40 -10.20
N ILE A 60 -23.84 18.37 -8.99
CA ILE A 60 -23.16 17.97 -7.75
C ILE A 60 -22.68 16.51 -7.80
N LEU A 61 -23.34 15.62 -8.56
CA LEU A 61 -22.87 14.24 -8.71
C LEU A 61 -21.55 14.15 -9.47
N LEU A 62 -21.24 15.12 -10.35
CA LEU A 62 -19.94 15.20 -11.02
C LEU A 62 -18.82 15.44 -10.00
N VAL A 63 -19.10 16.18 -8.93
CA VAL A 63 -18.16 16.35 -7.79
C VAL A 63 -17.92 15.01 -7.10
N GLY A 64 -18.97 14.21 -6.90
CA GLY A 64 -18.85 12.86 -6.35
C GLY A 64 -17.98 11.94 -7.22
N LEU A 65 -18.17 11.96 -8.54
CA LEU A 65 -17.34 11.20 -9.48
C LEU A 65 -15.88 11.66 -9.44
N PHE A 66 -15.64 12.97 -9.38
CA PHE A 66 -14.30 13.53 -9.24
C PHE A 66 -13.63 13.07 -7.94
N VAL A 67 -14.36 13.08 -6.82
CA VAL A 67 -13.88 12.54 -5.53
C VAL A 67 -13.48 11.08 -5.68
N SER A 68 -14.29 10.22 -6.32
CA SER A 68 -13.92 8.81 -6.53
C SER A 68 -12.61 8.66 -7.32
N ILE A 69 -12.41 9.44 -8.38
CA ILE A 69 -11.18 9.39 -9.19
C ILE A 69 -9.97 9.88 -8.38
N ALA A 70 -10.11 11.00 -7.66
CA ALA A 70 -9.02 11.56 -6.86
C ALA A 70 -8.56 10.57 -5.78
N PHE A 71 -9.50 9.97 -5.04
CA PHE A 71 -9.17 8.98 -4.01
C PHE A 71 -8.61 7.68 -4.60
N TRP A 72 -9.04 7.28 -5.81
CA TRP A 72 -8.47 6.13 -6.50
C TRP A 72 -6.97 6.31 -6.78
N ILE A 73 -6.57 7.50 -7.26
CA ILE A 73 -5.17 7.84 -7.51
C ILE A 73 -4.37 7.83 -6.20
N ILE A 74 -4.90 8.44 -5.13
CA ILE A 74 -4.23 8.50 -3.82
C ILE A 74 -4.01 7.09 -3.25
N ASP A 75 -5.00 6.19 -3.35
CA ASP A 75 -4.88 4.80 -2.88
C ASP A 75 -3.87 4.01 -3.72
N ALA A 76 -3.81 4.25 -5.03
CA ALA A 76 -2.81 3.63 -5.90
C ALA A 76 -1.38 4.05 -5.53
N VAL A 77 -1.15 5.34 -5.26
CA VAL A 77 0.15 5.85 -4.78
C VAL A 77 0.52 5.20 -3.44
N ASN A 78 -0.41 5.18 -2.48
CA ASN A 78 -0.22 4.52 -1.18
C ASN A 78 0.14 3.03 -1.34
N LYS A 79 -0.52 2.33 -2.27
CA LYS A 79 -0.26 0.92 -2.55
C LYS A 79 1.13 0.68 -3.15
N ASN A 80 1.62 1.60 -3.97
CA ASN A 80 2.95 1.52 -4.53
C ASN A 80 4.01 1.60 -3.41
N PHE A 81 3.92 2.59 -2.52
CA PHE A 81 4.82 2.69 -1.37
C PHE A 81 4.85 1.39 -0.55
N ARG A 82 3.67 0.82 -0.26
CA ARG A 82 3.57 -0.47 0.44
C ARG A 82 4.27 -1.61 -0.29
N THR A 83 4.19 -1.67 -1.62
CA THR A 83 4.84 -2.72 -2.42
C THR A 83 6.35 -2.72 -2.22
N ASN A 84 6.99 -1.56 -2.14
CA ASN A 84 8.44 -1.48 -1.98
C ASN A 84 8.89 -2.06 -0.61
N TYR A 85 8.14 -1.78 0.46
CA TYR A 85 8.36 -2.41 1.76
C TYR A 85 8.06 -3.92 1.75
N LYS A 86 7.06 -4.36 0.98
CA LYS A 86 6.76 -5.80 0.81
C LYS A 86 7.94 -6.54 0.15
N ILE A 87 8.54 -5.95 -0.88
CA ILE A 87 9.71 -6.55 -1.57
C ILE A 87 10.88 -6.68 -0.59
N ARG A 88 11.23 -5.60 0.12
CA ARG A 88 12.33 -5.63 1.09
C ARG A 88 12.08 -6.63 2.22
N ARG A 89 10.87 -6.69 2.76
CA ARG A 89 10.49 -7.69 3.77
C ARG A 89 10.67 -9.12 3.25
N GLY A 90 10.33 -9.38 1.98
CA GLY A 90 10.57 -10.66 1.32
C GLY A 90 12.05 -11.03 1.28
N GLN A 91 12.91 -10.09 0.84
CA GLN A 91 14.37 -10.29 0.81
C GLN A 91 14.94 -10.61 2.20
N ILE A 92 14.48 -9.92 3.24
CA ILE A 92 14.90 -10.19 4.63
C ILE A 92 14.43 -11.58 5.07
N SER A 93 13.19 -11.96 4.75
CA SER A 93 12.64 -13.29 5.07
C SER A 93 13.45 -14.40 4.39
N ASP A 94 13.81 -14.22 3.12
CA ASP A 94 14.60 -15.18 2.36
C ASP A 94 16.02 -15.28 2.93
N ALA A 95 16.64 -14.15 3.28
CA ALA A 95 17.97 -14.12 3.90
C ALA A 95 18.00 -14.81 5.27
N LEU A 96 16.99 -14.56 6.12
CA LEU A 96 16.82 -15.26 7.39
C LEU A 96 16.65 -16.77 7.16
N GLN A 97 15.83 -17.16 6.19
CA GLN A 97 15.62 -18.57 5.87
C GLN A 97 16.92 -19.24 5.42
N SER A 98 17.70 -18.60 4.56
CA SER A 98 19.02 -19.08 4.15
C SER A 98 19.95 -19.24 5.35
N TYR A 99 20.05 -18.21 6.20
CA TYR A 99 20.89 -18.26 7.40
C TYR A 99 20.51 -19.40 8.35
N PHE A 100 19.22 -19.66 8.59
CA PHE A 100 18.79 -20.78 9.41
C PHE A 100 19.05 -22.16 8.78
N LYS A 101 19.15 -22.25 7.45
CA LYS A 101 19.43 -23.50 6.73
C LYS A 101 20.93 -23.79 6.61
N THR A 102 21.73 -22.78 6.28
CA THR A 102 23.16 -22.95 5.93
C THR A 102 24.10 -22.48 7.04
N GLY A 103 23.63 -21.70 8.01
CA GLY A 103 24.46 -21.04 9.03
C GLY A 103 25.24 -19.83 8.51
N GLU A 104 25.06 -19.45 7.25
CA GLU A 104 25.76 -18.34 6.59
C GLU A 104 24.78 -17.37 5.94
N TRP A 105 25.08 -16.08 5.99
CA TRP A 105 24.29 -15.05 5.31
C TRP A 105 24.49 -15.14 3.78
N PRO A 106 23.45 -14.80 2.98
CA PRO A 106 23.62 -14.72 1.52
C PRO A 106 24.71 -13.70 1.15
N LYS A 107 25.56 -14.01 0.18
CA LYS A 107 26.67 -13.13 -0.26
C LYS A 107 26.22 -11.73 -0.72
N ASN A 108 24.96 -11.62 -1.16
CA ASN A 108 24.38 -10.38 -1.65
C ASN A 108 23.49 -9.67 -0.61
N PHE A 109 23.45 -10.16 0.64
CA PHE A 109 22.68 -9.54 1.71
C PHE A 109 23.51 -8.43 2.36
N THR A 110 23.35 -7.22 1.84
CA THR A 110 24.00 -6.02 2.36
C THR A 110 23.20 -5.39 3.51
N CYS A 111 23.72 -4.29 4.06
CA CYS A 111 23.15 -3.57 5.19
C CYS A 111 21.65 -3.26 5.05
N PRO A 112 20.96 -2.95 6.16
CA PRO A 112 19.60 -2.44 6.12
C PRO A 112 19.51 -1.22 5.20
N GLU A 113 18.71 -1.35 4.14
CA GLU A 113 18.46 -0.28 3.19
C GLU A 113 16.97 0.03 3.19
N LEU A 114 16.65 1.32 3.32
CA LEU A 114 15.29 1.77 3.11
C LEU A 114 14.92 1.54 1.65
N PRO A 115 13.74 1.00 1.36
CA PRO A 115 13.32 0.77 -0.01
C PRO A 115 13.35 2.11 -0.78
N PRO A 116 14.04 2.17 -1.93
CA PRO A 116 14.16 3.40 -2.68
C PRO A 116 12.79 3.81 -3.23
N ILE A 117 12.52 5.12 -3.24
CA ILE A 117 11.34 5.70 -3.90
C ILE A 117 11.67 5.78 -5.40
N ARG A 118 11.83 4.64 -6.06
CA ARG A 118 12.38 4.63 -7.43
C ARG A 118 11.30 4.49 -8.50
N ASP A 119 10.31 3.64 -8.27
CA ASP A 119 9.36 3.27 -9.33
C ASP A 119 7.90 3.50 -8.91
N LEU A 120 7.44 4.74 -9.04
CA LEU A 120 6.01 5.08 -8.99
C LEU A 120 5.32 4.58 -10.27
N GLU A 121 5.29 3.26 -10.51
CA GLU A 121 4.40 2.64 -11.49
C GLU A 121 2.94 2.79 -11.05
N MET A 122 2.40 3.98 -11.27
CA MET A 122 1.04 4.36 -10.89
C MET A 122 0.03 3.63 -11.78
N ILE A 123 0.25 3.59 -13.09
CA ILE A 123 -0.69 3.01 -14.07
C ILE A 123 -0.97 1.53 -13.75
N GLY A 124 0.07 0.70 -13.59
CA GLY A 124 -0.10 -0.72 -13.27
C GLY A 124 -0.73 -0.96 -11.89
N THR A 125 -0.54 -0.04 -10.94
CA THR A 125 -1.09 -0.17 -9.59
C THR A 125 -2.56 0.20 -9.51
N VAL A 126 -3.01 1.20 -10.29
CA VAL A 126 -4.42 1.64 -10.38
C VAL A 126 -5.35 0.49 -10.80
N PHE A 127 -4.89 -0.37 -11.72
CA PHE A 127 -5.65 -1.51 -12.24
C PHE A 127 -5.57 -2.79 -11.38
N LYS A 128 -4.97 -2.74 -10.18
CA LYS A 128 -5.01 -3.91 -9.29
C LYS A 128 -6.47 -4.24 -8.93
N PRO A 129 -6.92 -5.51 -9.03
CA PRO A 129 -8.35 -5.85 -8.94
C PRO A 129 -9.06 -5.31 -7.70
N HIS A 130 -8.42 -5.40 -6.53
CA HIS A 130 -9.00 -4.94 -5.26
C HIS A 130 -9.09 -3.41 -5.11
N LEU A 131 -8.31 -2.64 -5.90
CA LEU A 131 -8.46 -1.18 -5.98
C LEU A 131 -9.52 -0.83 -7.03
N PHE A 132 -9.38 -1.41 -8.22
CA PHE A 132 -10.27 -1.20 -9.35
C PHE A 132 -11.74 -1.46 -8.98
N LEU A 133 -12.06 -2.63 -8.41
CA LEU A 133 -13.43 -3.01 -8.08
C LEU A 133 -14.12 -2.04 -7.11
N PHE A 134 -13.36 -1.49 -6.16
CA PHE A 134 -13.91 -0.56 -5.17
C PHE A 134 -14.28 0.78 -5.81
N TYR A 135 -13.36 1.42 -6.54
CA TYR A 135 -13.62 2.75 -7.11
C TYR A 135 -14.54 2.69 -8.33
N VAL A 136 -14.49 1.62 -9.13
CA VAL A 136 -15.39 1.42 -10.26
C VAL A 136 -16.82 1.21 -9.80
N SER A 137 -17.06 0.53 -8.68
CA SER A 137 -18.43 0.40 -8.15
C SER A 137 -19.01 1.75 -7.73
N LEU A 138 -18.23 2.61 -7.05
CA LEU A 138 -18.63 3.98 -6.74
C LEU A 138 -18.90 4.81 -8.01
N PHE A 139 -18.05 4.65 -9.02
CA PHE A 139 -18.19 5.35 -10.30
C PHE A 139 -19.46 4.94 -11.03
N ILE A 140 -19.71 3.63 -11.18
CA ILE A 140 -20.93 3.10 -11.84
C ILE A 140 -22.18 3.59 -11.13
N ILE A 141 -22.22 3.51 -9.80
CA ILE A 141 -23.38 3.98 -9.02
C ILE A 141 -23.57 5.49 -9.22
N GLY A 142 -22.49 6.28 -9.20
CA GLY A 142 -22.56 7.72 -9.45
C GLY A 142 -23.12 8.07 -10.83
N VAL A 143 -22.71 7.33 -11.87
CA VAL A 143 -23.23 7.51 -13.24
C VAL A 143 -24.70 7.12 -13.33
N LEU A 144 -25.10 5.99 -12.75
CA LEU A 144 -26.51 5.57 -12.73
C LEU A 144 -27.41 6.61 -12.03
N MET A 145 -26.94 7.15 -10.90
CA MET A 145 -27.65 8.21 -10.18
C MET A 145 -27.75 9.50 -11.02
N TYR A 146 -26.69 9.85 -11.75
CA TYR A 146 -26.69 11.05 -12.61
C TYR A 146 -27.69 10.94 -13.77
N LEU A 147 -27.89 9.73 -14.30
CA LEU A 147 -28.89 9.48 -15.35
C LEU A 147 -30.32 9.40 -14.81
N ALA A 148 -30.50 9.15 -13.51
CA ALA A 148 -31.82 8.98 -12.89
C ALA A 148 -32.43 10.29 -12.35
N ILE A 149 -31.62 11.32 -12.08
CA ILE A 149 -32.05 12.66 -11.62
C ILE A 149 -32.21 13.61 -12.81
#